data_AF-A0A2H9RB06-F1
#
_entry.id   AF-A0A2H9RB06-F1
#
_cell.length_a   1.000
_cell.length_b   1.000
_cell.length_c   1.000
_cell.angle_alpha   90.00
_cell.angle_beta   90.00
_cell.angle_gamma   90.00
#
_symmetry.space_group_name_H-M   'P 1'
#
loop_
_entity.id
_entity.type
_entity.pdbx_description
1 polymer ?
#
loop_
_entity_poly.entity_id
_entity_poly.type
_entity_poly.pdbx_seq_one_letter_code
_entity_poly.pdbx_strand_id
1 'polypeptide(L)'
;MVMLGILAIFLYFESAQNTEKVKVQIPVSEVTEIITEKLHIDSKTITPEPIKSTVPKCSGSAECISGKVTKITDGDTIKVNDKSIRFALASAPELNTLEGKIAKDFVASICPVGSSVLVDEDDGQTEGSFDRILAVVYCNDVNLNEQILESGNAKITALFCSKSEFSGEPWAKKFGCYN
;
A
#
# COMPACT_ATOMS: atom_id res chain seq x y z
N MET A 1 24.32 -21.58 -26.70
CA MET A 1 22.90 -21.91 -26.88
C MET A 1 22.18 -21.51 -25.60
N VAL A 2 21.70 -20.28 -25.53
CA VAL A 2 21.03 -19.73 -24.33
C VAL A 2 19.54 -20.00 -24.53
N MET A 3 18.96 -20.85 -23.69
CA MET A 3 17.50 -21.03 -23.61
C MET A 3 16.90 -19.72 -23.08
N LEU A 4 16.26 -18.94 -23.94
CA LEU A 4 15.36 -17.86 -23.53
C LEU A 4 14.13 -18.50 -22.88
N GLY A 5 14.12 -18.57 -21.55
CA GLY A 5 12.94 -18.96 -20.79
C GLY A 5 11.86 -17.89 -20.90
N ILE A 6 10.69 -18.27 -21.43
CA ILE A 6 9.52 -17.40 -21.52
C ILE A 6 9.03 -17.11 -20.08
N LEU A 7 9.03 -15.84 -19.69
CA LEU A 7 8.48 -15.39 -18.42
C LEU A 7 6.95 -15.54 -18.48
N ALA A 8 6.36 -16.31 -17.57
CA ALA A 8 4.90 -16.47 -17.46
C ALA A 8 4.39 -15.75 -16.22
N ILE A 9 3.28 -15.02 -16.35
CA ILE A 9 2.62 -14.33 -15.25
C ILE A 9 1.51 -15.24 -14.71
N PHE A 10 1.45 -15.41 -13.38
CA PHE A 10 0.38 -16.15 -12.72
C PHE A 10 -0.64 -15.17 -12.17
N LEU A 11 -1.87 -15.25 -12.66
CA LEU A 11 -3.01 -14.51 -12.10
C LEU A 11 -3.89 -15.46 -11.29
N TYR A 12 -4.39 -14.96 -10.16
CA TYR A 12 -5.37 -15.66 -9.34
C TYR A 12 -6.71 -14.95 -9.50
N PHE A 13 -7.72 -15.69 -9.96
CA PHE A 13 -9.09 -15.19 -10.06
C PHE A 13 -9.96 -15.84 -8.98
N GLU A 14 -10.74 -15.02 -8.26
CA GLU A 14 -11.82 -15.49 -7.39
C GLU A 14 -13.15 -15.32 -8.11
N SER A 15 -13.82 -16.44 -8.39
CA SER A 15 -15.18 -16.49 -8.93
C SER A 15 -16.16 -16.46 -7.76
N ALA A 16 -17.19 -15.62 -7.85
CA ALA A 16 -18.22 -15.45 -6.81
C ALA A 16 -19.10 -16.69 -6.56
N GLN A 17 -18.87 -17.82 -7.23
CA GLN A 17 -19.66 -19.05 -7.05
C GLN A 17 -18.86 -20.36 -6.95
N ASN A 18 -17.53 -20.35 -6.78
CA ASN A 18 -16.82 -21.61 -6.52
C ASN A 18 -15.50 -21.42 -5.75
N THR A 19 -15.32 -22.15 -4.65
CA THR A 19 -14.19 -22.03 -3.70
C THR A 19 -12.96 -22.83 -4.12
N GLU A 20 -12.54 -22.75 -5.39
CA GLU A 20 -11.32 -23.38 -5.86
C GLU A 20 -10.43 -22.32 -6.54
N LYS A 21 -9.25 -22.08 -5.98
CA LYS A 21 -8.27 -21.11 -6.53
C LYS A 21 -7.68 -21.68 -7.82
N VAL A 22 -8.26 -21.30 -8.96
CA VAL A 22 -7.74 -21.69 -10.27
C VAL A 22 -6.49 -20.89 -10.58
N LYS A 23 -5.35 -21.57 -10.67
CA LYS A 23 -4.07 -20.99 -11.08
C LYS A 23 -3.97 -21.07 -12.60
N VAL A 24 -4.09 -19.93 -13.28
CA VAL A 24 -3.94 -19.87 -14.74
C VAL A 24 -2.53 -19.41 -15.09
N GLN A 25 -1.85 -20.15 -15.95
CA GLN A 25 -0.54 -19.79 -16.50
C GLN A 25 -0.75 -19.29 -17.92
N ILE A 26 -0.61 -17.98 -18.14
CA ILE A 26 -0.79 -17.37 -19.45
C ILE A 26 0.55 -16.83 -19.94
N PRO A 27 0.98 -17.16 -21.18
CA PRO A 27 2.14 -16.54 -21.78
C PRO A 27 1.91 -15.04 -22.00
N VAL A 28 2.92 -14.21 -21.73
CA VAL A 28 2.83 -12.75 -21.79
C VAL A 28 2.37 -12.24 -23.17
N SER A 29 2.64 -12.98 -24.24
CA SER A 29 2.19 -12.67 -25.61
C SER A 29 0.67 -12.70 -25.80
N GLU A 30 -0.05 -13.55 -25.07
CA GLU A 30 -1.53 -13.59 -25.14
C GLU A 30 -2.16 -12.45 -24.37
N VAL A 31 -1.52 -11.98 -23.29
CA VAL A 31 -2.00 -10.84 -22.49
C VAL A 31 -2.00 -9.55 -23.34
N THR A 32 -0.99 -9.36 -24.18
CA THR A 32 -0.89 -8.18 -25.06
C THR A 32 -1.97 -8.14 -26.14
N GLU A 33 -2.39 -9.28 -26.66
CA GLU A 33 -3.46 -9.34 -27.66
C GLU A 33 -4.84 -9.01 -27.04
N ILE A 34 -5.12 -9.51 -25.82
CA ILE A 34 -6.37 -9.25 -25.11
C ILE A 34 -6.56 -7.76 -24.75
N ILE A 35 -5.48 -7.07 -24.39
CA ILE A 35 -5.50 -5.62 -24.09
C ILE A 35 -5.79 -4.82 -25.37
N THR A 36 -5.26 -5.26 -26.51
CA THR A 36 -5.38 -4.57 -27.79
C THR A 36 -6.81 -4.69 -28.36
N GLU A 37 -7.45 -5.84 -28.20
CA GLU A 37 -8.82 -6.06 -28.69
C GLU A 37 -9.88 -5.28 -27.89
N LYS A 38 -9.69 -5.09 -26.58
CA LYS A 38 -10.70 -4.47 -25.70
C LYS A 38 -10.63 -2.96 -25.59
N LEU A 39 -9.49 -2.33 -25.92
CA LEU A 39 -9.29 -0.89 -25.66
C LEU A 39 -9.24 0.01 -26.91
N HIS A 40 -9.18 -0.51 -28.15
CA HIS A 40 -9.09 0.32 -29.37
C HIS A 40 -8.07 1.48 -29.27
N ILE A 41 -6.93 1.24 -28.62
CA ILE A 41 -5.88 2.26 -28.48
C ILE A 41 -4.97 2.14 -29.70
N ASP A 42 -5.00 3.15 -30.57
CA ASP A 42 -4.02 3.32 -31.63
C ASP A 42 -2.62 3.41 -31.02
N SER A 43 -1.81 2.35 -31.19
CA SER A 43 -0.48 2.15 -30.61
C SER A 43 0.57 3.21 -31.05
N LYS A 44 0.18 4.20 -31.87
CA LYS A 44 1.08 5.16 -32.51
C LYS A 44 1.37 6.43 -31.69
N THR A 45 0.76 6.61 -30.52
CA THR A 45 0.96 7.81 -29.67
C THR A 45 1.32 7.46 -28.22
N ILE A 46 2.11 6.41 -28.01
CA ILE A 46 2.74 6.17 -26.70
C ILE A 46 4.24 6.25 -26.92
N THR A 47 4.79 7.45 -26.79
CA THR A 47 6.20 7.57 -26.43
C THR A 47 6.36 6.87 -25.09
N PRO A 48 7.20 5.82 -24.95
CA PRO A 48 7.45 5.23 -23.65
C PRO A 48 8.20 6.28 -22.82
N GLU A 49 7.47 7.05 -22.01
CA GLU A 49 8.10 7.71 -20.89
C GLU A 49 8.78 6.62 -20.04
N PRO A 50 10.02 6.83 -19.62
CA PRO A 50 10.71 5.85 -18.80
C PRO A 50 9.86 5.63 -17.56
N ILE A 51 9.40 4.40 -17.32
CA ILE A 51 8.77 4.01 -16.07
C ILE A 51 9.83 4.28 -15.01
N LYS A 52 9.73 5.45 -14.37
CA LYS A 52 10.60 5.86 -13.30
C LYS A 52 10.37 4.81 -12.22
N SER A 53 11.35 3.93 -12.03
CA SER A 53 11.37 3.01 -10.90
C SER A 53 11.41 3.88 -9.64
N THR A 54 10.25 4.19 -9.11
CA THR A 54 10.06 4.94 -7.87
C THR A 54 10.08 3.93 -6.73
N VAL A 55 11.28 3.44 -6.42
CA VAL A 55 11.48 2.78 -5.13
C VAL A 55 11.09 3.80 -4.06
N PRO A 56 10.20 3.46 -3.11
CA PRO A 56 9.82 4.38 -2.05
C PRO A 56 11.07 4.81 -1.28
N LYS A 57 11.11 6.09 -0.95
CA LYS A 57 12.18 6.69 -0.16
C LYS A 57 11.53 7.59 0.88
N CYS A 58 12.04 7.52 2.10
CA CYS A 58 11.67 8.45 3.15
C CYS A 58 11.95 9.90 2.74
N SER A 59 11.12 10.79 3.25
CA SER A 59 11.24 12.23 3.13
C SER A 59 11.58 12.85 4.48
N GLY A 60 11.65 14.17 4.56
CA GLY A 60 11.86 14.84 5.85
C GLY A 60 13.21 14.56 6.55
N SER A 61 13.16 14.65 7.87
CA SER A 61 14.30 14.60 8.80
C SER A 61 14.10 13.67 10.00
N ALA A 62 12.89 13.14 10.19
CA ALA A 62 12.51 12.17 11.22
C ALA A 62 13.06 10.76 10.95
N GLU A 63 12.70 9.77 11.79
CA GLU A 63 13.21 8.41 11.63
C GLU A 63 12.72 7.77 10.32
N CYS A 64 13.68 7.30 9.53
CA CYS A 64 13.44 6.42 8.39
C CYS A 64 13.84 4.99 8.75
N ILE A 65 12.87 4.08 8.91
CA ILE A 65 13.11 2.72 9.40
C ILE A 65 12.87 1.72 8.26
N SER A 66 13.90 0.93 7.94
CA SER A 66 13.75 -0.29 7.16
C SER A 66 13.66 -1.49 8.10
N GLY A 67 12.65 -2.34 7.92
CA GLY A 67 12.44 -3.45 8.85
C GLY A 67 11.47 -4.51 8.35
N LYS A 68 11.14 -5.42 9.27
CA LYS A 68 10.13 -6.46 9.02
C LYS A 68 8.91 -6.24 9.89
N VAL A 69 7.73 -6.50 9.31
CA VAL A 69 6.50 -6.57 10.07
C VAL A 69 6.56 -7.75 11.04
N THR A 70 6.50 -7.49 12.34
CA THR A 70 6.47 -8.54 13.38
C THR A 70 5.05 -8.83 13.87
N LYS A 71 4.12 -7.87 13.70
CA LYS A 71 2.72 -8.02 14.10
C LYS A 71 1.82 -7.03 13.37
N ILE A 72 0.59 -7.46 13.06
CA ILE A 72 -0.52 -6.56 12.72
C ILE A 72 -1.35 -6.34 14.00
N THR A 73 -1.33 -5.12 14.55
CA THR A 73 -2.01 -4.83 15.81
C THR A 73 -3.51 -4.67 15.55
N ASP A 74 -3.87 -3.74 14.67
CA ASP A 74 -5.23 -3.42 14.23
C ASP A 74 -5.19 -2.86 12.78
N GLY A 75 -6.26 -2.19 12.34
CA GLY A 75 -6.38 -1.66 10.99
C GLY A 75 -5.46 -0.47 10.69
N ASP A 76 -4.88 0.20 11.67
CA ASP A 76 -4.04 1.38 11.41
C ASP A 76 -2.73 1.39 12.20
N THR A 77 -2.42 0.28 12.86
CA THR A 77 -1.22 0.08 13.66
C THR A 77 -0.58 -1.27 13.38
N ILE A 78 0.71 -1.26 13.04
CA ILE A 78 1.56 -2.45 12.88
C ILE A 78 2.77 -2.39 13.82
N LYS A 79 3.48 -3.52 13.96
CA LYS A 79 4.81 -3.53 14.57
C LYS A 79 5.89 -3.80 13.54
N VAL A 80 6.93 -2.99 13.56
CA VAL A 80 8.11 -3.13 12.70
C VAL A 80 9.34 -3.16 13.60
N ASN A 81 10.09 -4.26 13.57
CA ASN A 81 11.21 -4.49 14.51
C ASN A 81 10.80 -4.22 15.98
N ASP A 82 9.59 -4.65 16.35
CA ASP A 82 8.94 -4.46 17.66
C ASP A 82 8.56 -3.02 18.07
N LYS A 83 8.93 -2.01 17.28
CA LYS A 83 8.41 -0.64 17.38
C LYS A 83 6.96 -0.60 16.90
N SER A 84 6.10 0.12 17.62
CA SER A 84 4.70 0.30 17.23
C SER A 84 4.57 1.47 16.27
N ILE A 85 4.07 1.20 15.06
CA ILE A 85 3.92 2.18 13.99
C ILE A 85 2.43 2.42 13.75
N ARG A 86 1.98 3.65 13.94
CA ARG A 86 0.60 4.11 13.70
C ARG A 86 0.58 4.88 12.38
N PHE A 87 -0.36 4.56 11.50
CA PHE A 87 -0.45 5.19 10.19
C PHE A 87 -0.75 6.69 10.30
N ALA A 88 0.16 7.53 9.82
CA ALA A 88 -0.05 8.96 9.69
C ALA A 88 -1.27 9.23 8.80
N LEU A 89 -2.12 10.15 9.25
CA LEU A 89 -3.34 10.63 8.58
C LEU A 89 -4.43 9.59 8.28
N ALA A 90 -4.23 8.29 8.45
CA ALA A 90 -5.27 7.26 8.26
C ALA A 90 -5.72 6.69 9.61
N SER A 91 -7.03 6.59 9.85
CA SER A 91 -7.57 5.97 11.07
C SER A 91 -8.63 4.92 10.75
N ALA A 92 -8.40 3.70 11.22
CA ALA A 92 -9.34 2.60 11.11
C ALA A 92 -10.31 2.59 12.31
N PRO A 93 -11.46 1.89 12.20
CA PRO A 93 -12.32 1.60 13.34
C PRO A 93 -11.62 0.76 14.41
N GLU A 94 -12.11 0.86 15.64
CA GLU A 94 -11.57 0.13 16.79
C GLU A 94 -11.62 -1.39 16.61
N LEU A 95 -10.57 -2.09 17.06
CA LEU A 95 -10.41 -3.54 16.85
C LEU A 95 -11.53 -4.39 17.48
N ASN A 96 -12.24 -3.86 18.47
CA ASN A 96 -13.36 -4.55 19.10
C ASN A 96 -14.65 -4.53 18.26
N THR A 97 -14.69 -3.80 17.13
CA THR A 97 -15.81 -3.81 16.19
C THR A 97 -15.59 -4.81 15.03
N LEU A 98 -16.63 -5.05 14.23
CA LEU A 98 -16.50 -5.89 13.03
C LEU A 98 -15.64 -5.19 11.98
N GLU A 99 -15.85 -3.89 11.78
CA GLU A 99 -15.14 -3.05 10.82
C GLU A 99 -13.66 -2.96 11.16
N GLY A 100 -13.29 -2.87 12.44
CA GLY A 100 -11.90 -2.86 12.86
C GLY A 100 -11.17 -4.17 12.58
N LYS A 101 -11.87 -5.31 12.68
CA LYS A 101 -11.32 -6.63 12.27
C LYS A 101 -11.15 -6.72 10.77
N ILE A 102 -12.12 -6.25 9.98
CA ILE A 102 -12.02 -6.20 8.52
C ILE A 102 -10.85 -5.32 8.08
N ALA A 103 -10.67 -4.15 8.70
CA ALA A 103 -9.56 -3.26 8.42
C ALA A 103 -8.19 -3.91 8.74
N LYS A 104 -8.11 -4.63 9.87
CA LYS A 104 -6.91 -5.39 10.24
C LYS A 104 -6.60 -6.49 9.22
N ASP A 105 -7.60 -7.26 8.80
CA ASP A 105 -7.43 -8.35 7.83
C ASP A 105 -7.04 -7.80 6.46
N PHE A 106 -7.59 -6.65 6.07
CA PHE A 106 -7.18 -5.93 4.85
C PHE A 106 -5.69 -5.55 4.90
N VAL A 107 -5.22 -4.94 5.99
CA VAL A 107 -3.80 -4.62 6.19
C VAL A 107 -2.93 -5.88 6.11
N ALA A 108 -3.35 -6.96 6.77
CA ALA A 108 -2.63 -8.23 6.75
C ALA A 108 -2.56 -8.87 5.34
N SER A 109 -3.56 -8.62 4.49
CA SER A 109 -3.59 -9.13 3.11
C SER A 109 -2.55 -8.44 2.20
N ILE A 110 -2.30 -7.15 2.41
CA ILE A 110 -1.32 -6.37 1.63
C ILE A 110 0.08 -6.51 2.22
N CYS A 111 0.17 -6.46 3.55
CA CYS A 111 1.42 -6.43 4.28
C CYS A 111 1.44 -7.48 5.41
N PRO A 112 1.56 -8.78 5.07
CA PRO A 112 1.57 -9.84 6.07
C PRO A 112 2.81 -9.76 6.97
N VAL A 113 2.72 -10.44 8.12
CA VAL A 113 3.87 -10.61 9.03
C VAL A 113 5.05 -11.23 8.27
N GLY A 114 6.25 -10.65 8.42
CA GLY A 114 7.47 -11.03 7.73
C GLY A 114 7.80 -10.17 6.50
N SER A 115 6.83 -9.41 5.98
CA SER A 115 7.04 -8.46 4.88
C SER A 115 8.09 -7.41 5.22
N SER A 116 8.89 -7.04 4.22
CA SER A 116 9.84 -5.93 4.33
C SER A 116 9.10 -4.62 4.11
N VAL A 117 9.38 -3.64 4.96
CA VAL A 117 8.74 -2.33 4.93
C VAL A 117 9.75 -1.21 5.06
N LEU A 118 9.39 -0.06 4.49
CA LEU A 118 10.00 1.23 4.76
C LEU A 118 8.97 2.07 5.54
N VAL A 119 9.40 2.62 6.67
CA VAL A 119 8.58 3.49 7.52
C VAL A 119 9.19 4.88 7.45
N ASP A 120 8.40 5.84 6.98
CA ASP A 120 8.72 7.27 6.90
C ASP A 120 7.98 7.99 8.03
N GLU A 121 8.68 8.27 9.14
CA GLU A 121 8.09 8.97 10.28
C GLU A 121 7.70 10.40 9.91
N ASP A 122 6.57 10.87 10.45
CA ASP A 122 6.06 12.22 10.23
C ASP A 122 6.89 13.25 10.99
N ASP A 123 7.62 14.10 10.25
CA ASP A 123 8.43 15.21 10.77
C ASP A 123 7.68 16.11 11.76
N GLY A 124 6.38 16.31 11.57
CA GLY A 124 5.56 17.18 12.41
C GLY A 124 5.08 16.54 13.71
N GLN A 125 5.31 15.22 13.89
CA GLN A 125 4.66 14.43 14.94
C GLN A 125 5.56 13.30 15.50
N THR A 126 6.83 13.60 15.76
CA THR A 126 7.84 12.65 16.28
C THR A 126 7.70 12.28 17.76
N GLU A 127 6.96 13.08 18.55
CA GLU A 127 6.74 12.84 19.99
C GLU A 127 5.51 11.97 20.27
N GLY A 128 5.05 11.15 19.30
CA GLY A 128 3.78 10.42 19.27
C GLY A 128 3.15 10.12 20.64
N SER A 129 1.85 10.43 20.78
CA SER A 129 1.18 10.60 22.09
C SER A 129 1.11 9.35 23.00
N PHE A 130 1.64 8.19 22.59
CA PHE A 130 1.47 6.88 23.25
C PHE A 130 2.63 5.89 22.99
N ASP A 131 3.88 6.32 22.92
CA ASP A 131 5.04 5.47 22.56
C ASP A 131 4.92 4.81 21.17
N ARG A 132 4.25 5.51 20.23
CA ARG A 132 4.06 5.06 18.85
C ARG A 132 4.67 6.06 17.89
N ILE A 133 5.32 5.54 16.85
CA ILE A 133 5.81 6.33 15.72
C ILE A 133 4.63 6.57 14.79
N LEU A 134 4.36 7.82 14.44
CA LEU A 134 3.39 8.19 13.40
C LEU A 134 4.10 8.24 12.06
N ALA A 135 3.67 7.44 11.09
CA ALA A 135 4.42 7.29 9.84
C ALA A 135 3.57 6.91 8.63
N VAL A 136 4.09 7.17 7.44
CA VAL A 136 3.68 6.48 6.22
C VAL A 136 4.46 5.18 6.11
N VAL A 137 3.75 4.07 5.84
CA VAL A 137 4.35 2.75 5.69
C VAL A 137 4.28 2.31 4.24
N TYR A 138 5.44 2.02 3.66
CA TYR A 138 5.54 1.36 2.36
C TYR A 138 5.85 -0.12 2.55
N CYS A 139 4.99 -0.98 2.02
CA CYS A 139 5.15 -2.42 2.08
C CYS A 139 5.18 -2.98 0.66
N ASN A 140 6.29 -3.63 0.27
CA ASN A 140 6.52 -4.09 -1.10
C ASN A 140 6.23 -2.98 -2.15
N ASP A 141 6.77 -1.78 -1.91
CA ASP A 141 6.60 -0.58 -2.73
C ASP A 141 5.19 0.04 -2.76
N VAL A 142 4.25 -0.49 -1.96
CA VAL A 142 2.88 0.01 -1.87
C VAL A 142 2.69 0.87 -0.61
N ASN A 143 2.13 2.07 -0.76
CA ASN A 143 1.77 2.94 0.36
C ASN A 143 0.54 2.37 1.10
N LEU A 144 0.76 1.80 2.27
CA LEU A 144 -0.27 1.12 3.06
C LEU A 144 -1.31 2.10 3.63
N ASN A 145 -0.90 3.34 3.94
CA ASN A 145 -1.78 4.41 4.44
C ASN A 145 -2.79 4.82 3.36
N GLU A 146 -2.35 4.93 2.11
CA GLU A 146 -3.22 5.20 0.96
C GLU A 146 -4.16 4.01 0.71
N GLN A 147 -3.64 2.79 0.65
CA GLN A 147 -4.44 1.61 0.31
C GLN A 147 -5.63 1.40 1.26
N ILE A 148 -5.46 1.64 2.56
CA ILE A 148 -6.56 1.47 3.52
C ILE A 148 -7.63 2.58 3.41
N LEU A 149 -7.25 3.77 2.97
CA LEU A 149 -8.19 4.83 2.64
C LEU A 149 -8.95 4.50 1.34
N GLU A 150 -8.25 4.02 0.32
CA GLU A 150 -8.84 3.60 -0.96
C GLU A 150 -9.85 2.46 -0.81
N SER A 151 -9.58 1.53 0.11
CA SER A 151 -10.49 0.42 0.37
C SER A 151 -11.71 0.80 1.23
N GLY A 152 -11.75 2.02 1.78
CA GLY A 152 -12.79 2.47 2.72
C GLY A 152 -12.70 1.83 4.12
N ASN A 153 -11.58 1.18 4.45
CA ASN A 153 -11.37 0.56 5.77
C ASN A 153 -10.78 1.53 6.80
N ALA A 154 -10.42 2.74 6.38
CA ALA A 154 -9.99 3.84 7.22
C ALA A 154 -10.56 5.17 6.73
N LYS A 155 -10.47 6.20 7.57
CA LYS A 155 -10.81 7.59 7.25
C LYS A 155 -9.59 8.48 7.39
N ILE A 156 -9.52 9.55 6.60
CA ILE A 156 -8.50 10.59 6.78
C ILE A 156 -8.69 11.25 8.14
N THR A 157 -7.60 11.57 8.82
CA THR A 157 -7.61 12.28 10.11
C THR A 157 -7.31 13.75 9.88
N ALA A 158 -8.31 14.49 9.39
CA ALA A 158 -8.16 15.87 8.94
C ALA A 158 -7.58 16.83 10.00
N LEU A 159 -7.77 16.54 11.30
CA LEU A 159 -7.21 17.32 12.40
C LEU A 159 -5.68 17.39 12.40
N PHE A 160 -5.00 16.42 11.79
CA PHE A 160 -3.53 16.37 11.75
C PHE A 160 -2.94 16.86 10.43
N CYS A 161 -3.75 17.24 9.43
CA CYS A 161 -3.22 17.70 8.14
C CYS A 161 -2.33 18.95 8.28
N SER A 162 -2.66 19.88 9.17
CA SER A 162 -1.85 21.09 9.37
C SER A 162 -0.50 20.84 10.08
N LYS A 163 -0.31 19.64 10.64
CA LYS A 163 0.92 19.23 11.31
C LYS A 163 1.76 18.30 10.46
N SER A 164 1.10 17.39 9.73
CA SER A 164 1.75 16.33 9.00
C SER A 164 2.41 16.83 7.71
N GLU A 165 3.66 16.45 7.48
CA GLU A 165 4.33 16.75 6.20
C GLU A 165 3.65 16.07 5.01
N PHE A 166 2.99 14.93 5.26
CA PHE A 166 2.29 14.15 4.24
C PHE A 166 0.97 14.77 3.78
N SER A 167 0.49 15.85 4.40
CA SER A 167 -0.74 16.54 4.01
C SER A 167 -0.75 17.04 2.56
N GLY A 168 0.45 17.32 2.02
CA GLY A 168 0.65 17.76 0.65
C GLY A 168 0.51 16.65 -0.40
N GLU A 169 0.56 15.39 0.01
CA GLU A 169 0.60 14.23 -0.88
C GLU A 169 -0.70 14.05 -1.66
N PRO A 170 -0.65 13.55 -2.91
CA PRO A 170 -1.85 13.37 -3.75
C PRO A 170 -2.94 12.53 -3.07
N TRP A 171 -2.56 11.46 -2.38
CA TRP A 171 -3.49 10.59 -1.66
C TRP A 171 -4.13 11.32 -0.47
N ALA A 172 -3.35 12.07 0.30
CA ALA A 172 -3.86 12.80 1.46
C ALA A 172 -4.88 13.87 1.04
N LYS A 173 -4.56 14.62 -0.03
CA LYS A 173 -5.48 15.61 -0.62
C LYS A 173 -6.76 14.98 -1.16
N LYS A 174 -6.63 13.85 -1.88
CA LYS A 174 -7.77 13.08 -2.41
C LYS A 174 -8.77 12.70 -1.32
N PHE A 175 -8.28 12.37 -0.13
CA PHE A 175 -9.15 11.92 0.97
C PHE A 175 -9.59 13.01 1.95
N GLY A 176 -9.04 14.22 1.87
CA GLY A 176 -9.58 15.38 2.60
C GLY A 176 -8.58 16.25 3.35
N CYS A 177 -7.27 16.10 3.15
CA CYS A 177 -6.31 17.12 3.58
C CYS A 177 -6.33 18.30 2.60
N TYR A 178 -7.23 19.25 2.85
CA TYR A 178 -7.24 20.55 2.19
C TYR A 178 -6.58 21.56 3.12
N ASN A 179 -5.46 22.12 2.68
CA ASN A 179 -4.81 23.26 3.35
C ASN A 179 -5.60 24.54 3.11
#